data_AF-A0A078GP69-F1
#
_entry.id   AF-A0A078GP69-F1
#
_cell.length_a   1.000
_cell.length_b   1.000
_cell.length_c   1.000
_cell.angle_alpha   90.00
_cell.angle_beta   90.00
_cell.angle_gamma   90.00
#
_symmetry.space_group_name_H-M   'P 1'
#
loop_
_entity.id
_entity.type
_entity.pdbx_description
1 polymer ?
#
loop_
_entity_poly.entity_id
_entity_poly.type
_entity_poly.pdbx_seq_one_letter_code
_entity_poly.pdbx_strand_id
1 'polypeptide(L)'
;MLKDLRLSINLMRFDSRSEEFHLITRVPTEIVLSKDQYSHDMIINYQGKVAIPTKTSTYTFDVWVMVQNAEERKWLKKLTFSVEPWKSSCRFIYFKGITQTGEFIMAPYCYDSENVYVALYNHYTDTLRKIKVQVSADFNFKPNLPGIFFSDYIECVRFL
;
A
#
# COMPACT_ATOMS: atom_id res chain seq x y z
N MET A 1 -16.10 -21.97 25.37
CA MET A 1 -15.22 -22.29 24.22
C MET A 1 -15.60 -21.35 23.08
N LEU A 2 -15.04 -20.14 23.07
CA LEU A 2 -15.25 -19.20 21.98
C LEU A 2 -14.44 -19.70 20.79
N LYS A 3 -15.11 -20.00 19.67
CA LYS A 3 -14.42 -20.25 18.40
C LYS A 3 -13.73 -18.94 18.02
N ASP A 4 -12.40 -18.94 18.01
CA ASP A 4 -11.62 -17.93 17.31
C ASP A 4 -12.18 -17.82 15.88
N LEU A 5 -12.89 -16.74 15.60
CA LEU A 5 -13.17 -16.33 14.23
C LEU A 5 -11.84 -15.91 13.61
N ARG A 6 -11.09 -16.90 13.07
CA ARG A 6 -9.95 -16.61 12.22
C ARG A 6 -10.47 -15.90 10.98
N LEU A 7 -10.24 -14.59 10.90
CA LEU A 7 -10.45 -13.82 9.69
C LEU A 7 -9.61 -14.44 8.58
N SER A 8 -10.27 -15.01 7.56
CA SER A 8 -9.60 -15.52 6.37
C SER A 8 -9.74 -14.50 5.25
N ILE A 9 -8.62 -13.91 4.82
CA ILE A 9 -8.58 -13.02 3.65
C ILE A 9 -8.38 -13.87 2.40
N ASN A 10 -9.19 -13.62 1.38
CA ASN A 10 -9.15 -14.32 0.09
C ASN A 10 -8.77 -13.33 -1.01
N LEU A 11 -7.85 -13.72 -1.88
CA LEU A 11 -7.58 -12.98 -3.11
C LEU A 11 -8.54 -13.45 -4.20
N MET A 12 -9.32 -12.53 -4.75
CA MET A 12 -10.26 -12.79 -5.83
C MET A 12 -9.91 -11.94 -7.05
N ARG A 13 -10.19 -12.48 -8.24
CA ARG A 13 -10.21 -11.73 -9.50
C ARG A 13 -11.66 -11.47 -9.87
N PHE A 14 -11.97 -10.24 -10.25
CA PHE A 14 -13.23 -9.90 -10.91
C PHE A 14 -13.01 -9.89 -12.42
N ASP A 15 -13.80 -10.65 -13.18
CA ASP A 15 -13.81 -10.61 -14.63
C ASP A 15 -14.93 -9.68 -15.10
N SER A 16 -14.57 -8.52 -15.67
CA SER A 16 -15.54 -7.50 -16.07
C SER A 16 -16.38 -7.89 -17.29
N ARG A 17 -16.01 -8.93 -18.04
CA ARG A 17 -16.77 -9.38 -19.23
C ARG A 17 -17.90 -10.32 -18.84
N SER A 18 -17.63 -11.22 -17.90
CA SER A 18 -18.64 -12.14 -17.35
C SER A 18 -19.33 -11.61 -16.10
N GLU A 19 -18.79 -10.52 -15.51
CA GLU A 19 -19.23 -9.97 -14.22
C GLU A 19 -19.10 -10.99 -13.07
N GLU A 20 -18.14 -11.90 -13.15
CA GLU A 20 -17.94 -12.98 -12.18
C GLU A 20 -16.69 -12.79 -11.31
N PHE A 21 -16.78 -13.28 -10.07
CA PHE A 21 -15.64 -13.39 -9.17
C PHE A 21 -15.04 -14.79 -9.20
N HIS A 22 -13.73 -14.86 -9.40
CA HIS A 22 -12.96 -16.10 -9.32
C HIS A 22 -11.99 -16.05 -8.14
N LEU A 23 -12.10 -17.02 -7.24
CA LEU A 23 -11.14 -17.20 -6.16
C LEU A 23 -9.78 -17.60 -6.72
N ILE A 24 -8.75 -16.80 -6.45
CA ILE A 24 -7.38 -17.09 -6.89
C ILE A 24 -6.64 -17.94 -5.87
N THR A 25 -6.65 -17.49 -4.61
CA THR A 25 -5.99 -18.18 -3.49
C THR A 25 -6.45 -17.59 -2.15
N ARG A 26 -6.26 -18.35 -1.07
CA ARG A 26 -6.22 -17.81 0.28
C ARG A 26 -4.92 -17.03 0.51
N VAL A 27 -5.01 -15.94 1.29
CA VAL A 27 -3.85 -15.19 1.77
C VAL A 27 -3.36 -15.87 3.06
N PRO A 28 -2.06 -16.21 3.18
CA PRO A 28 -1.52 -16.81 4.40
C PRO A 28 -1.78 -15.95 5.63
N THR A 29 -2.10 -16.60 6.75
CA THR A 29 -2.41 -15.94 8.02
C THR A 29 -1.28 -15.02 8.50
N GLU A 30 -0.03 -15.32 8.16
CA GLU A 30 1.14 -14.48 8.47
C GLU A 30 1.06 -13.07 7.87
N ILE A 31 0.39 -12.92 6.72
CA ILE A 31 0.16 -11.64 6.06
C ILE A 31 -1.01 -10.91 6.77
N VAL A 32 -2.05 -11.66 7.13
CA VAL A 32 -3.29 -11.14 7.75
C VAL A 32 -3.09 -10.66 9.19
N LEU A 33 -2.16 -11.25 9.93
CA LEU A 33 -1.90 -10.92 11.34
C LEU A 33 -1.00 -9.69 11.54
N SER A 34 -0.65 -8.96 10.48
CA SER A 34 0.15 -7.75 10.63
C SER A 34 -0.63 -6.75 11.49
N LYS A 35 -0.03 -6.31 12.60
CA LYS A 35 -0.71 -5.75 13.79
C LYS A 35 -1.43 -4.41 13.58
N ASP A 36 -1.35 -3.82 12.39
CA ASP A 36 -1.92 -2.50 12.12
C ASP A 36 -3.23 -2.65 11.35
N GLN A 37 -4.36 -2.70 12.07
CA GLN A 37 -5.72 -2.78 11.52
C GLN A 37 -6.10 -1.59 10.61
N TYR A 38 -5.22 -0.59 10.51
CA TYR A 38 -5.40 0.63 9.71
C TYR A 38 -4.59 0.63 8.40
N SER A 39 -3.72 -0.37 8.17
CA SER A 39 -3.21 -0.57 6.82
C SER A 39 -4.37 -1.11 5.99
N HIS A 40 -4.93 -0.25 5.14
CA HIS A 40 -5.88 -0.70 4.13
C HIS A 40 -5.17 -1.80 3.34
N ASP A 41 -5.71 -3.02 3.35
CA ASP A 41 -5.14 -4.14 2.62
C ASP A 41 -5.02 -3.72 1.15
N MET A 42 -3.80 -3.44 0.72
CA MET A 42 -3.50 -2.94 -0.61
C MET A 42 -2.93 -4.07 -1.43
N ILE A 43 -3.43 -4.22 -2.65
CA ILE A 43 -2.81 -5.06 -3.65
C ILE A 43 -2.06 -4.15 -4.61
N ILE A 44 -0.78 -4.43 -4.84
CA ILE A 44 0.07 -3.67 -5.76
C ILE A 44 0.56 -4.56 -6.91
N ASN A 45 0.87 -3.93 -8.04
CA ASN A 45 1.60 -4.55 -9.12
C ASN A 45 3.11 -4.35 -8.90
N TYR A 46 3.76 -5.33 -8.28
CA TYR A 46 5.20 -5.33 -8.06
C TYR A 46 5.90 -6.09 -9.19
N GLN A 47 6.55 -5.37 -10.11
CA GLN A 47 7.30 -5.98 -11.23
C GLN A 47 6.46 -6.94 -12.08
N GLY A 48 5.21 -6.57 -12.39
CA GLY A 48 4.30 -7.40 -13.17
C GLY A 48 3.63 -8.52 -12.37
N LYS A 49 3.83 -8.58 -11.04
CA LYS A 49 3.28 -9.62 -10.16
C LYS A 49 2.39 -9.00 -9.09
N VAL A 50 1.37 -9.76 -8.70
CA VAL A 50 0.49 -9.40 -7.58
C VAL A 50 1.30 -9.45 -6.29
N ALA A 51 1.27 -8.37 -5.52
CA ALA A 51 1.93 -8.30 -4.23
C ALA A 51 1.06 -7.62 -3.17
N ILE A 52 1.29 -7.99 -1.92
CA ILE A 52 0.66 -7.41 -0.73
C ILE A 52 1.79 -6.87 0.15
N PRO A 53 1.92 -5.54 0.30
CA PRO A 53 2.76 -4.96 1.32
C PRO A 53 2.04 -5.06 2.68
N THR A 54 2.77 -5.44 3.72
CA THR A 54 2.27 -5.45 5.09
C THR A 54 3.16 -4.64 6.00
N LYS A 55 2.55 -4.03 7.02
CA LYS A 55 3.25 -3.23 8.01
C LYS A 55 3.55 -4.09 9.23
N THR A 56 4.82 -4.40 9.45
CA THR A 56 5.26 -5.27 10.55
C THR A 56 5.58 -4.48 11.82
N SER A 57 5.97 -3.21 11.67
CA SER A 57 6.18 -2.25 12.74
C SER A 57 5.77 -0.84 12.26
N THR A 58 5.88 0.19 13.11
CA THR A 58 5.56 1.58 12.73
C THR A 58 6.25 2.05 11.45
N TYR A 59 7.47 1.57 11.18
CA TYR A 59 8.28 2.00 10.02
C TYR A 59 8.91 0.83 9.25
N THR A 60 8.54 -0.41 9.56
CA THR A 60 9.07 -1.60 8.89
C THR A 60 7.96 -2.30 8.13
N PHE A 61 8.32 -2.77 6.95
CA PHE A 61 7.38 -3.29 5.98
C PHE A 61 7.92 -4.57 5.34
N ASP A 62 7.03 -5.53 5.14
CA ASP A 62 7.28 -6.70 4.32
C ASP A 62 6.51 -6.57 3.00
N VAL A 63 7.05 -7.14 1.93
CA VAL A 63 6.35 -7.25 0.64
C VAL A 63 6.25 -8.72 0.25
N TRP A 64 5.02 -9.21 0.20
CA TRP A 64 4.70 -10.58 -0.18
C TRP A 64 4.29 -10.62 -1.63
N VAL A 65 4.99 -11.38 -2.44
CA VAL A 65 4.71 -11.52 -3.88
C VAL A 65 4.12 -12.88 -4.14
N MET A 66 2.98 -12.91 -4.84
CA MET A 66 2.40 -14.15 -5.33
C MET A 66 3.24 -14.65 -6.52
N VAL A 67 3.77 -15.86 -6.38
CA VAL A 67 4.44 -16.58 -7.45
C VAL A 67 3.53 -17.70 -7.91
N GLN A 68 3.32 -17.76 -9.23
CA GLN A 68 2.58 -18.82 -9.89
C GLN A 68 3.55 -19.59 -10.78
N ASN A 69 3.60 -20.91 -10.61
CA ASN A 69 4.19 -21.85 -11.57
C ASN A 69 3.09 -22.80 -12.06
N ALA A 70 3.44 -23.81 -12.86
CA ALA A 70 2.47 -24.73 -13.45
C ALA A 70 1.70 -25.56 -12.39
N GLU A 71 2.24 -25.70 -11.19
CA GLU A 71 1.75 -26.65 -10.17
C GLU A 71 1.11 -25.95 -8.96
N GLU A 72 1.55 -24.74 -8.62
CA GLU A 72 1.13 -24.05 -7.39
C GLU A 72 1.08 -22.52 -7.53
N ARG A 73 0.21 -21.92 -6.71
CA ARG A 73 0.23 -20.49 -6.37
C ARG A 73 0.68 -20.37 -4.93
N LYS A 74 1.78 -19.67 -4.70
CA LYS A 74 2.32 -19.44 -3.35
C LYS A 74 2.68 -17.99 -3.13
N TRP A 75 2.58 -17.57 -1.88
CA TRP A 75 3.06 -16.26 -1.44
C TRP A 75 4.47 -16.38 -0.90
N LEU A 76 5.38 -15.55 -1.41
CA LEU A 76 6.75 -15.48 -0.92
C LEU A 76 7.02 -14.08 -0.39
N LYS A 77 7.55 -14.00 0.83
CA LYS A 77 8.14 -12.75 1.33
C LYS A 77 9.36 -12.44 0.48
N LYS A 78 9.30 -11.36 -0.29
CA LYS A 78 10.37 -10.97 -1.22
C LYS A 78 11.27 -9.89 -0.69
N LEU A 79 10.73 -8.99 0.12
CA LEU A 79 11.46 -7.85 0.62
C LEU A 79 10.99 -7.56 2.05
N THR A 80 11.94 -7.17 2.89
CA THR A 80 11.70 -6.49 4.16
C THR A 80 12.53 -5.21 4.13
N PHE A 81 11.92 -4.07 4.42
CA PHE A 81 12.62 -2.80 4.47
C PHE A 81 12.11 -1.92 5.60
N SER A 82 12.94 -0.95 6.02
CA SER A 82 12.60 -0.01 7.07
C SER A 82 12.82 1.41 6.58
N VAL A 83 11.84 2.27 6.82
CA VAL A 83 11.93 3.72 6.60
C VAL A 83 12.15 4.47 7.91
N GLU A 84 12.52 3.75 8.97
CA GLU A 84 12.80 4.32 10.28
C GLU A 84 13.86 5.44 10.26
N PRO A 85 14.93 5.40 9.43
CA PRO A 85 15.88 6.51 9.32
C PRO A 85 15.21 7.86 9.01
N TRP A 86 14.04 7.86 8.36
CA TRP A 86 13.28 9.06 8.02
C TRP A 86 12.13 9.37 8.98
N LYS A 87 12.03 8.72 10.15
CA LYS A 87 10.90 8.90 11.09
C LYS A 87 10.67 10.34 11.56
N SER A 88 11.74 11.14 11.68
CA SER A 88 11.65 12.55 12.04
C SER A 88 10.98 13.39 10.95
N SER A 89 11.17 12.97 9.69
CA SER A 89 10.57 13.58 8.52
C SER A 89 9.18 13.00 8.24
N CYS A 90 8.98 11.70 8.40
CA CYS A 90 7.81 10.97 7.94
C CYS A 90 7.14 10.22 9.09
N ARG A 91 6.34 10.94 9.91
CA ARG A 91 5.59 10.31 11.00
C ARG A 91 4.34 9.58 10.48
N PHE A 92 4.11 8.37 11.00
CA PHE A 92 2.90 7.57 10.75
C PHE A 92 2.55 7.40 9.26
N ILE A 93 3.51 6.89 8.49
CA ILE A 93 3.34 6.65 7.05
C ILE A 93 2.80 5.26 6.74
N TYR A 94 2.02 5.18 5.67
CA TYR A 94 1.33 4.00 5.19
C TYR A 94 1.54 3.86 3.68
N PHE A 95 1.54 2.62 3.19
CA PHE A 95 1.57 2.36 1.75
C PHE A 95 0.34 2.91 1.05
N LYS A 96 0.58 3.51 -0.11
CA LYS A 96 -0.45 3.98 -1.04
C LYS A 96 -0.28 3.44 -2.46
N GLY A 97 0.83 2.76 -2.74
CA GLY A 97 1.04 2.06 -4.01
C GLY A 97 2.52 1.93 -4.35
N ILE A 98 2.79 1.74 -5.63
CA ILE A 98 4.13 1.62 -6.19
C ILE A 98 4.16 2.31 -7.56
N THR A 99 5.24 3.02 -7.84
CA THR A 99 5.45 3.63 -9.15
C THR A 99 5.82 2.57 -10.19
N GLN A 100 5.73 2.92 -11.48
CA GLN A 100 6.22 2.09 -12.58
C GLN A 100 7.73 1.80 -12.46
N THR A 101 8.50 2.70 -11.83
CA THR A 101 9.93 2.55 -11.56
C THR A 101 10.25 1.65 -10.36
N GLY A 102 9.23 1.17 -9.64
CA GLY A 102 9.39 0.30 -8.47
C GLY A 102 9.61 1.04 -7.14
N GLU A 103 9.35 2.34 -7.10
CA GLU A 103 9.43 3.13 -5.86
C GLU A 103 8.13 3.01 -5.08
N PHE A 104 8.23 2.73 -3.79
CA PHE A 104 7.07 2.62 -2.92
C PHE A 104 6.49 4.00 -2.61
N ILE A 105 5.20 4.15 -2.88
CA ILE A 105 4.45 5.36 -2.57
C ILE A 105 3.91 5.25 -1.16
N MET A 106 4.28 6.20 -0.32
CA MET A 106 3.88 6.26 1.08
C MET A 106 3.32 7.63 1.43
N ALA A 107 2.35 7.65 2.34
CA ALA A 107 1.70 8.87 2.79
C ALA A 107 1.35 8.77 4.28
N PRO A 108 1.40 9.88 5.02
CA PRO A 108 0.78 9.98 6.33
C PRO A 108 -0.70 9.57 6.29
N TYR A 109 -1.19 9.00 7.40
CA TYR A 109 -2.63 8.79 7.58
C TYR A 109 -3.39 10.11 7.64
N CYS A 110 -2.83 11.08 8.38
CA CYS A 110 -3.36 12.42 8.54
C CYS A 110 -2.28 13.45 8.19
N TYR A 111 -2.70 14.53 7.56
CA TYR A 111 -1.84 15.68 7.29
C TYR A 111 -2.04 16.80 8.31
N ASP A 112 -0.97 17.52 8.58
CA ASP A 112 -1.09 18.90 9.05
C ASP A 112 -1.34 19.82 7.84
N SER A 113 -1.87 21.01 8.08
CA SER A 113 -2.33 21.92 7.02
C SER A 113 -1.19 22.45 6.13
N GLU A 114 0.07 22.34 6.55
CA GLU A 114 1.21 22.98 5.90
C GLU A 114 2.15 21.97 5.22
N ASN A 115 2.07 20.70 5.59
CA ASN A 115 2.94 19.62 5.13
C ASN A 115 2.15 18.50 4.44
N VAL A 116 1.46 18.86 3.36
CA VAL A 116 0.89 17.86 2.45
C VAL A 116 1.96 17.35 1.49
N TYR A 117 2.30 16.06 1.61
CA TYR A 117 3.34 15.44 0.81
C TYR A 117 3.06 13.96 0.55
N VAL A 118 3.69 13.44 -0.49
CA VAL A 118 3.84 12.00 -0.71
C VAL A 118 5.32 11.66 -0.59
N ALA A 119 5.65 10.56 0.07
CA ALA A 119 7.01 10.04 0.13
C ALA A 119 7.19 8.92 -0.89
N LEU A 120 8.23 9.00 -1.70
CA LEU A 120 8.66 7.93 -2.59
C LEU A 120 9.93 7.30 -2.01
N TYR A 121 9.89 6.00 -1.79
CA TYR A 121 11.02 5.24 -1.28
C TYR A 121 11.53 4.24 -2.31
N ASN A 122 12.83 4.31 -2.58
CA ASN A 122 13.53 3.37 -3.41
C ASN A 122 14.33 2.42 -2.50
N HIS A 123 13.92 1.16 -2.46
CA HIS A 123 14.56 0.14 -1.62
C HIS A 123 15.90 -0.36 -2.17
N TYR A 124 16.19 -0.14 -3.46
CA TYR A 124 17.48 -0.52 -4.03
C TYR A 124 18.59 0.46 -3.64
N THR A 125 18.26 1.75 -3.56
CA THR A 125 19.19 2.82 -3.21
C THR A 125 19.09 3.25 -1.75
N ASP A 126 18.11 2.72 -1.01
CA ASP A 126 17.75 3.13 0.35
C ASP A 126 17.57 4.64 0.49
N THR A 127 16.82 5.23 -0.44
CA THR A 127 16.56 6.67 -0.47
C THR A 127 15.07 6.97 -0.40
N LEU A 128 14.71 7.94 0.44
CA LEU A 128 13.37 8.49 0.53
C LEU A 128 13.38 9.95 0.06
N ARG A 129 12.49 10.29 -0.89
CA ARG A 129 12.22 11.68 -1.27
C ARG A 129 10.78 12.06 -0.96
N LYS A 130 10.57 13.28 -0.48
CA LYS A 130 9.24 13.86 -0.31
C LYS A 130 8.91 14.72 -1.51
N ILE A 131 7.71 14.53 -2.04
CA ILE A 131 7.12 15.38 -3.06
C ILE A 131 6.04 16.18 -2.37
N LYS A 132 6.25 17.51 -2.27
CA LYS A 132 5.22 18.42 -1.76
C LYS A 132 4.07 18.47 -2.75
N VAL A 133 2.85 18.25 -2.26
CA VAL A 133 1.66 18.39 -3.07
C VAL A 133 1.31 19.87 -3.13
N GLN A 134 1.19 20.43 -4.33
CA GLN A 134 0.68 21.78 -4.50
C GLN A 134 -0.82 21.77 -4.24
N VAL A 135 -1.27 22.70 -3.40
CA VAL A 135 -2.68 22.86 -3.08
C VAL A 135 -3.08 24.29 -3.41
N SER A 136 -4.30 24.48 -3.90
CA SER A 136 -4.85 25.82 -4.14
C SER A 136 -4.82 26.63 -2.84
N ALA A 137 -4.50 27.93 -2.95
CA ALA A 137 -4.48 28.86 -1.83
C ALA A 137 -5.83 28.98 -1.12
N ASP A 138 -6.93 28.70 -1.83
CA ASP A 138 -8.30 28.75 -1.29
C ASP A 138 -8.65 27.52 -0.44
N PHE A 139 -7.78 26.50 -0.42
CA PHE A 139 -8.05 25.25 0.27
C PHE A 139 -7.55 25.31 1.72
N ASN A 140 -8.45 25.71 2.63
CA ASN A 140 -8.19 25.67 4.07
C ASN A 140 -8.18 24.22 4.58
N PHE A 141 -7.00 23.63 4.77
CA PHE A 141 -6.89 22.35 5.45
C PHE A 141 -7.31 22.48 6.90
N LYS A 142 -8.34 21.74 7.29
CA LYS A 142 -8.51 21.39 8.70
C LYS A 142 -7.40 20.41 9.08
N PRO A 143 -6.73 20.57 10.23
CA PRO A 143 -5.79 19.58 10.71
C PRO A 143 -6.46 18.22 10.85
N ASN A 144 -5.71 17.14 10.61
CA ASN A 144 -6.17 15.74 10.68
C ASN A 144 -7.14 15.28 9.58
N LEU A 145 -7.07 15.86 8.38
CA LEU A 145 -7.84 15.34 7.25
C LEU A 145 -7.24 14.03 6.73
N PRO A 146 -8.02 12.95 6.61
CA PRO A 146 -7.60 11.75 5.91
C PRO A 146 -7.50 12.04 4.42
N GLY A 147 -6.36 11.68 3.81
CA GLY A 147 -6.17 11.80 2.35
C GLY A 147 -6.48 10.48 1.64
N ILE A 148 -7.25 10.54 0.55
CA ILE A 148 -7.41 9.43 -0.39
C ILE A 148 -6.31 9.58 -1.45
N PHE A 149 -5.54 8.52 -1.65
CA PHE A 149 -4.47 8.48 -2.65
C PHE A 149 -4.75 7.37 -3.65
N PHE A 150 -4.68 7.71 -4.93
CA PHE A 150 -4.67 6.74 -6.02
C PHE A 150 -3.29 6.77 -6.65
N SER A 151 -2.65 5.61 -6.70
CA SER A 151 -1.31 5.44 -7.28
C SER A 151 -1.35 5.10 -8.77
N ASP A 152 -2.55 4.91 -9.33
CA ASP A 152 -2.71 4.54 -10.74
C ASP A 152 -2.95 5.77 -11.61
N TYR A 153 -2.63 5.65 -12.89
CA TYR A 153 -2.95 6.67 -13.88
C TYR A 153 -4.47 6.77 -14.01
N ILE A 154 -5.07 7.66 -13.23
CA ILE A 154 -6.40 8.16 -13.51
C ILE A 154 -6.17 9.28 -14.53
N GLU A 155 -6.62 9.08 -15.78
CA GLU A 155 -6.77 10.21 -16.70
C GLU A 155 -7.53 11.28 -15.93
N CYS A 156 -6.88 12.42 -15.70
CA CYS A 156 -7.52 13.54 -15.06
C CYS A 156 -8.68 13.92 -15.99
N VAL A 157 -9.91 13.59 -15.59
CA VAL A 157 -11.11 14.12 -16.21
C VAL A 157 -11.10 15.59 -15.84
N ARG A 158 -10.34 16.38 -16.60
CA ARG A 158 -10.48 17.83 -16.59
C ARG A 158 -11.93 18.05 -16.98
N PHE A 159 -12.74 18.42 -16.00
CA PHE A 159 -14.01 19.08 -16.26
C PHE A 159 -13.64 20.37 -17.02
N LEU A 160 -13.76 20.29 -18.34
CA LEU A 160 -13.80 21.46 -19.22
C LEU A 160 -15.09 22.24 -18.94
#